data_AF-A0A8T3R3G4-F1
#
_entry.id   AF-A0A8T3R3G4-F1
#
_cell.length_a   1.000
_cell.length_b   1.000
_cell.length_c   1.000
_cell.angle_alpha   90.00
_cell.angle_beta   90.00
_cell.angle_gamma   90.00
#
_symmetry.space_group_name_H-M   'P 1'
#
loop_
_entity.id
_entity.type
_entity.pdbx_description
1 polymer ?
#
loop_
_entity_poly.entity_id
_entity_poly.type
_entity_poly.pdbx_seq_one_letter_code
_entity_poly.pdbx_strand_id
1 'polypeptide(L)' 'QDFLAQMIGVQRPALSVAMGQFKGAGLVKYSRGQISIADRAGLLARSCACIRIIAAEADRLRVTLRARGQ' A
#
# COMPACT_ATOMS: atom_id res chain seq x y z
N GLN A 1 9.23 15.43 7.28
CA GLN A 1 8.46 14.73 8.31
C GLN A 1 7.14 14.28 7.69
N ASP A 2 7.03 12.96 7.50
CA ASP A 2 5.84 12.15 7.78
C ASP A 2 4.47 12.52 7.21
N PHE A 3 4.30 12.40 5.89
CA PHE A 3 2.98 12.56 5.25
C PHE A 3 2.19 11.24 5.10
N LEU A 4 2.86 10.08 5.10
CA LEU A 4 2.21 8.77 4.89
C LEU A 4 1.50 8.22 6.13
N ALA A 5 1.88 8.67 7.33
CA ALA A 5 1.26 8.23 8.59
C ALA A 5 -0.09 8.89 8.88
N GLN A 6 -0.40 10.01 8.21
CA GLN A 6 -1.63 10.77 8.45
C GLN A 6 -2.78 10.33 7.53
N MET A 7 -2.47 9.56 6.47
CA MET A 7 -3.42 9.20 5.41
C MET A 7 -4.14 7.86 5.62
N ILE A 8 -3.69 7.02 6.56
CA ILE A 8 -4.32 5.74 6.89
C ILE A 8 -4.33 5.66 8.41
N GLY A 9 -5.50 5.78 9.04
CA GLY A 9 -5.68 5.85 10.51
C GLY A 9 -5.29 4.58 11.28
N VAL A 10 -4.07 4.10 11.08
CA VAL A 10 -3.46 2.94 11.74
C VAL A 10 -2.13 3.41 12.33
N GLN A 11 -1.94 3.16 13.62
CA GLN A 11 -0.78 3.63 14.39
C GLN A 11 0.57 3.24 13.74
N ARG A 12 1.49 4.20 13.73
CA ARG A 12 2.86 4.15 13.15
C ARG A 12 3.73 2.92 13.44
N PRO A 13 3.64 2.20 14.58
CA PRO A 13 4.51 1.04 14.80
C PRO A 13 4.23 -0.09 13.81
N ALA A 14 2.96 -0.38 13.53
CA ALA A 14 2.55 -1.51 12.71
C ALA A 14 3.00 -1.35 11.25
N LEU A 15 2.90 -0.12 10.70
CA LEU A 15 3.33 0.16 9.34
C LEU A 15 4.85 0.05 9.20
N SER A 16 5.62 0.62 10.13
CA SER A 16 7.09 0.53 10.10
C SER A 16 7.59 -0.91 10.23
N VAL A 17 6.96 -1.72 11.08
CA VAL A 17 7.29 -3.15 11.23
C VAL A 17 6.97 -3.92 9.95
N ALA A 18 5.78 -3.74 9.38
CA ALA A 18 5.40 -4.38 8.12
C ALA A 18 6.33 -3.97 6.96
N MET A 19 6.66 -2.69 6.87
CA MET A 19 7.60 -2.16 5.86
C MET A 19 9.00 -2.74 6.02
N GLY A 20 9.47 -2.93 7.26
CA GLY A 20 10.74 -3.61 7.54
C GLY A 20 10.75 -5.06 7.05
N GLN A 21 9.66 -5.80 7.30
CA GLN A 21 9.51 -7.18 6.83
C GLN A 21 9.45 -7.27 5.31
N PHE A 22 8.71 -6.37 4.66
CA PHE A 22 8.62 -6.35 3.19
C PHE A 22 9.92 -5.95 2.53
N LYS A 23 10.67 -5.00 3.12
CA LYS A 23 12.02 -4.63 2.64
C LYS A 23 13.00 -5.79 2.81
N GLY A 24 13.01 -6.45 3.97
CA GLY A 24 13.86 -7.61 4.21
C GLY A 24 13.55 -8.79 3.29
N ALA A 25 12.29 -8.95 2.90
CA ALA A 25 11.84 -9.95 1.92
C ALA A 25 12.01 -9.50 0.45
N GLY A 26 12.57 -8.31 0.18
CA GLY A 26 12.80 -7.81 -1.18
C GLY A 26 11.52 -7.40 -1.94
N LEU A 27 10.37 -7.31 -1.27
CA LEU A 27 9.07 -7.04 -1.89
C LEU A 27 8.84 -5.55 -2.17
N VAL A 28 9.47 -4.69 -1.36
CA VAL A 28 9.40 -3.24 -1.51
C VAL A 28 10.78 -2.60 -1.37
N LYS A 29 10.98 -1.51 -2.10
CA LYS A 29 12.13 -0.61 -1.95
C LYS A 29 11.66 0.67 -1.26
N TYR A 30 12.48 1.17 -0.35
CA TYR A 30 12.20 2.40 0.37
C TYR A 30 13.37 3.37 0.24
N SER A 31 13.13 4.55 -0.30
CA SER A 31 14.12 5.62 -0.45
C SER A 31 13.48 6.98 -0.27
N ARG A 32 14.01 7.81 0.65
CA ARG A 32 13.62 9.21 0.86
C ARG A 32 12.10 9.46 0.93
N GLY A 33 11.35 8.57 1.60
CA GLY A 33 9.88 8.71 1.75
C GLY A 33 9.07 8.20 0.56
N GLN A 34 9.72 7.71 -0.50
CA GLN A 34 9.08 6.97 -1.58
C GLN A 34 9.14 5.47 -1.32
N ILE A 35 8.00 4.82 -1.50
CA ILE A 35 7.86 3.36 -1.48
C ILE A 35 7.64 2.90 -2.92
N SER A 36 8.49 2.00 -3.39
CA SER A 36 8.33 1.34 -4.70
C SER A 36 8.12 -0.14 -4.50
N ILE A 37 7.12 -0.71 -5.17
CA ILE A 37 6.88 -2.16 -5.14
C ILE A 37 7.88 -2.83 -6.08
N ALA A 38 8.70 -3.73 -5.54
CA ALA A 38 9.69 -4.48 -6.31
C ALA A 38 9.12 -5.82 -6.79
N ASP A 39 8.30 -6.48 -5.96
CA ASP A 39 7.59 -7.69 -6.33
C ASP A 39 6.12 -7.60 -5.88
N ARG A 40 5.25 -7.32 -6.85
CA ARG A 40 3.81 -7.22 -6.63
C ARG A 40 3.19 -8.60 -6.35
N ALA A 41 3.66 -9.66 -6.99
CA ALA A 41 3.08 -10.99 -6.84
C ALA A 41 3.42 -11.56 -5.45
N GLY A 42 4.68 -11.45 -5.02
CA GLY A 42 5.09 -11.83 -3.67
C GLY A 42 4.40 -11.03 -2.58
N LEU A 43 4.14 -9.74 -2.81
CA LEU A 43 3.37 -8.91 -1.87
C LEU A 43 1.91 -9.35 -1.77
N LEU A 44 1.26 -9.70 -2.88
CA LEU A 44 -0.10 -10.24 -2.90
C LEU A 44 -0.20 -11.60 -2.22
N ALA A 45 0.77 -12.49 -2.46
CA ALA A 45 0.80 -13.82 -1.86
C ALA A 45 0.92 -13.78 -0.32
N ARG A 46 1.59 -12.77 0.23
CA ARG A 46 1.71 -12.55 1.68
C ARG A 46 0.59 -11.70 2.28
N SER A 47 -0.23 -11.09 1.44
CA SER A 47 -1.36 -10.29 1.90
C SER A 47 -2.51 -11.20 2.29
N CYS A 48 -3.22 -10.85 3.37
CA CYS A 48 -4.48 -11.52 3.68
C CYS A 48 -5.56 -11.16 2.65
N ALA A 49 -6.68 -11.87 2.70
CA ALA A 49 -7.82 -11.66 1.80
C ALA A 49 -8.33 -10.20 1.75
N CYS A 50 -8.03 -9.39 2.77
CA CYS A 50 -8.37 -7.96 2.82
C CYS A 50 -7.82 -7.17 1.63
N ILE A 51 -6.73 -7.62 1.00
CA ILE A 51 -6.18 -6.94 -0.19
C ILE A 51 -7.17 -6.92 -1.36
N ARG A 52 -8.00 -7.96 -1.49
CA ARG A 52 -9.04 -8.03 -2.54
C ARG A 52 -10.16 -7.02 -2.28
N ILE A 53 -10.56 -6.85 -1.03
CA ILE A 53 -11.59 -5.90 -0.62
C ILE A 53 -11.12 -4.48 -0.89
N ILE A 54 -9.90 -4.15 -0.46
CA ILE A 54 -9.30 -2.82 -0.67
C ILE A 54 -9.08 -2.56 -2.17
N ALA A 55 -8.62 -3.55 -2.94
CA ALA A 55 -8.42 -3.41 -4.38
C ALA A 55 -9.75 -3.15 -5.11
N ALA A 56 -10.82 -3.85 -4.74
CA ALA A 56 -12.14 -3.64 -5.32
C ALA A 56 -12.67 -2.23 -5.03
N GLU A 57 -12.51 -1.73 -3.80
CA GLU A 57 -12.93 -0.37 -3.46
C GLU A 57 -12.06 0.69 -4.17
N ALA A 58 -10.74 0.47 -4.25
CA ALA A 58 -9.85 1.36 -4.99
C ALA A 58 -10.16 1.41 -6.49
N ASP A 59 -10.59 0.28 -7.09
CA ASP A 59 -11.01 0.21 -8.48
C ASP A 59 -12.34 0.96 -8.70
N ARG A 60 -13.33 0.73 -7.83
CA ARG A 60 -14.60 1.47 -7.85
C ARG A 60 -14.39 2.98 -7.76
N LEU A 61 -13.50 3.44 -6.87
CA LEU A 61 -13.16 4.86 -6.73
C LEU A 61 -12.45 5.39 -7.98
N ARG A 62 -11.55 4.61 -8.60
CA ARG A 62 -10.91 4.98 -9.87
C ARG A 62 -11.92 5.16 -10.99
N VAL A 63 -12.90 4.26 -11.11
CA VAL A 63 -13.99 4.39 -12.08
C VAL A 63 -14.82 5.64 -11.81
N THR A 64 -15.16 5.89 -10.55
CA THR A 64 -15.96 7.07 -10.14
C THR A 64 -15.23 8.38 -10.41
N LEU A 65 -13.93 8.45 -10.12
CA LEU A 65 -13.11 9.64 -10.37
C LEU A 65 -12.91 9.88 -11.88
N ARG A 66 -12.79 8.82 -12.68
CA ARG A 66 -12.78 8.94 -14.15
C ARG A 66 -14.13 9.43 -14.69
N ALA A 67 -15.23 8.94 -14.14
CA ALA A 67 -16.58 9.35 -14.54
C ALA A 67 -16.92 10.80 -14.15
N ARG A 68 -16.25 11.37 -13.15
CA ARG A 68 -16.40 12.79 -12.74
C ARG A 68 -15.46 13.75 -13.48
N GLY A 69 -14.56 13.23 -14.31
CA GLY A 69 -13.54 14.00 -15.02
C GLY A 69 -13.85 14.28 -16.48
N GLN A 70 -15.10 14.17 -16.92
CA GLN A 70 -15.55 14.54 -18.27
C GLN A 70 -16.79 15.43 -18.21
#